data_AF-A0A5Y0S2C3-F1
#
_entry.id   AF-A0A5Y0S2C3-F1
#
_cell.length_a   1.000
_cell.length_b   1.000
_cell.length_c   1.000
_cell.angle_alpha   90.00
_cell.angle_beta   90.00
_cell.angle_gamma   90.00
#
_symmetry.space_group_name_H-M   'P 1'
#
loop_
_entity.id
_entity.type
_entity.pdbx_description
1 polymer ?
#
loop_
_entity_poly.entity_id
_entity_poly.type
_entity_poly.pdbx_seq_one_letter_code
_entity_poly.pdbx_strand_id
1 'polypeptide(L)'
;MEMFNVLPTRNEDAIGVLSSMLETAVFLRNSNFDRISSELIDASCEYINALKKYSQPYNHPKVKPKGADLPTDYTPYNIGNRIQMARENLDMSEDDLAEKLNIHPGDVLAWEDSTDQLPAEMIIPLANALKCDPMWLLTGESSNRQISADSGK
;
A
#
# COMPACT_ATOMS: atom_id res chain seq x y z
N MET A 1 14.41 -22.09 2.50
CA MET A 1 15.18 -20.82 2.51
C MET A 1 14.56 -19.99 1.39
N GLU A 2 13.45 -19.32 1.71
CA GLU A 2 12.72 -18.55 0.71
C GLU A 2 13.34 -17.16 0.63
N MET A 3 13.86 -16.81 -0.55
CA MET A 3 14.41 -15.50 -0.81
C MET A 3 13.25 -14.53 -1.00
N PHE A 4 13.14 -13.57 -0.10
CA PHE A 4 12.22 -12.44 -0.23
C PHE A 4 12.59 -11.66 -1.50
N ASN A 5 11.77 -11.80 -2.55
CA ASN A 5 11.76 -10.87 -3.67
C ASN A 5 11.16 -9.54 -3.18
N VAL A 6 12.01 -8.69 -2.62
CA VAL A 6 11.64 -7.31 -2.31
C VAL A 6 11.53 -6.57 -3.64
N LEU A 7 10.29 -6.37 -4.10
CA LEU A 7 10.03 -5.50 -5.25
C LEU A 7 10.35 -4.04 -4.86
N PRO A 8 10.90 -3.22 -5.77
CA PRO A 8 11.29 -1.84 -5.47
C PRO A 8 10.06 -1.01 -5.08
N THR A 9 10.12 -0.36 -3.92
CA THR A 9 9.00 0.33 -3.28
C THR A 9 8.90 1.82 -3.61
N ARG A 10 9.65 2.33 -4.60
CA ARG A 10 9.54 3.72 -5.09
C ARG A 10 9.38 3.74 -6.60
N ASN A 11 8.49 4.59 -7.10
CA ASN A 11 8.22 4.73 -8.54
C ASN A 11 9.48 5.07 -9.36
N GLU A 12 10.43 5.82 -8.77
CA GLU A 12 11.74 6.12 -9.38
C GLU A 12 12.61 4.86 -9.54
N ASP A 13 12.56 3.94 -8.57
CA ASP A 13 13.29 2.67 -8.61
C ASP A 13 12.71 1.73 -9.68
N ALA A 14 11.38 1.73 -9.85
CA ALA A 14 10.70 0.92 -10.87
C ALA A 14 11.08 1.35 -12.31
N ILE A 15 11.20 2.66 -12.56
CA ILE A 15 11.66 3.19 -13.85
C ILE A 15 13.12 2.81 -14.09
N GLY A 16 13.97 2.89 -13.07
CA GLY A 16 15.38 2.47 -13.15
C GLY A 16 15.55 0.99 -13.46
N VAL A 17 14.76 0.13 -12.80
CA VAL A 17 14.75 -1.33 -13.05
C VAL A 17 14.32 -1.63 -14.49
N LEU A 18 13.28 -0.97 -15.00
CA LEU A 18 12.81 -1.15 -16.38
C LEU A 18 13.84 -0.70 -17.43
N SER A 19 14.52 0.44 -17.20
CA SER A 19 15.59 0.90 -18.09
C SER A 19 16.73 -0.12 -18.15
N SER A 20 17.15 -0.64 -16.99
CA SER A 20 18.22 -1.63 -16.90
C SER A 20 17.88 -2.96 -17.60
N MET A 21 16.63 -3.45 -17.44
CA MET A 21 16.16 -4.67 -18.10
C MET A 21 16.14 -4.50 -19.63
N LEU A 22 15.68 -3.35 -20.13
CA LEU A 22 15.62 -3.08 -21.56
C LEU A 22 17.01 -2.95 -22.19
N GLU A 23 17.93 -2.23 -21.53
CA GLU A 23 19.33 -2.11 -21.97
C GLU A 23 20.01 -3.48 -22.05
N THR A 24 19.78 -4.32 -21.04
CA THR A 24 20.31 -5.69 -21.00
C THR A 24 19.71 -6.56 -22.10
N ALA A 25 18.40 -6.45 -22.36
CA ALA A 25 17.74 -7.20 -23.42
C ALA A 25 18.28 -6.83 -24.81
N VAL A 26 18.55 -5.55 -25.05
CA VAL A 26 19.17 -5.05 -26.29
C VAL A 26 20.60 -5.58 -26.43
N PHE A 27 21.40 -5.53 -25.36
CA PHE A 27 22.76 -6.07 -25.36
C PHE A 27 22.79 -7.57 -25.67
N LEU A 28 21.90 -8.35 -25.06
CA LEU A 28 21.78 -9.79 -25.29
C LEU A 28 21.39 -10.11 -26.73
N ARG A 29 20.45 -9.37 -27.31
CA ARG A 29 20.04 -9.52 -28.70
C ARG A 29 21.19 -9.21 -29.66
N ASN A 30 21.91 -8.12 -29.44
CA ASN A 30 23.08 -7.76 -30.25
C ASN A 30 24.24 -8.77 -30.12
N SER A 31 24.23 -9.57 -29.06
CA SER A 31 25.20 -10.63 -28.79
C SER A 31 24.70 -12.03 -29.23
N ASN A 32 23.64 -12.11 -30.05
CA ASN A 32 23.01 -13.35 -30.55
C ASN A 32 22.42 -14.27 -29.45
N PHE A 33 22.01 -13.72 -28.30
CA PHE A 33 21.28 -14.44 -27.25
C PHE A 33 19.77 -14.18 -27.34
N ASP A 34 19.17 -14.45 -28.50
CA ASP A 34 17.78 -14.08 -28.80
C ASP A 34 16.76 -14.65 -27.81
N ARG A 35 16.96 -15.91 -27.40
CA ARG A 35 16.06 -16.58 -26.47
C ARG A 35 16.03 -15.90 -25.10
N ILE A 36 17.21 -15.58 -24.56
CA ILE A 36 17.35 -14.95 -23.24
C ILE A 36 16.88 -13.49 -23.31
N SER A 37 17.16 -12.80 -24.42
CA SER A 37 16.64 -11.46 -24.68
C SER A 37 15.10 -11.44 -24.70
N SER A 38 14.46 -12.42 -25.35
CA SER A 38 13.00 -12.54 -25.38
C SER A 38 12.41 -12.79 -23.99
N GLU A 39 12.98 -13.73 -23.23
CA GLU A 39 12.53 -14.04 -21.86
C GLU A 39 12.64 -12.81 -20.95
N LEU A 40 13.67 -11.97 -21.12
CA LEU A 40 13.83 -10.74 -20.35
C LEU A 40 12.84 -9.64 -20.77
N ILE A 41 12.52 -9.54 -22.06
CA ILE A 41 11.46 -8.64 -22.56
C ILE A 41 10.10 -9.07 -22.00
N ASP A 42 9.81 -10.37 -21.99
CA ASP A 42 8.55 -10.90 -21.45
C ASP A 42 8.43 -10.62 -19.94
N ALA A 43 9.51 -10.84 -19.17
CA ALA A 43 9.57 -10.49 -17.76
C ALA A 43 9.39 -8.97 -17.51
N SER A 44 9.98 -8.13 -18.37
CA SER A 44 9.77 -6.67 -18.29
C SER A 44 8.32 -6.28 -18.58
N CYS A 45 7.65 -6.96 -19.52
CA CYS A 45 6.24 -6.75 -19.80
C CYS A 45 5.34 -7.18 -18.63
N GLU A 46 5.67 -8.30 -17.98
CA GLU A 46 4.96 -8.76 -16.78
C GLU A 46 5.12 -7.77 -15.63
N TYR A 47 6.33 -7.24 -15.43
CA TYR A 47 6.60 -6.20 -14.44
C TYR A 47 5.83 -4.90 -14.76
N ILE A 48 5.79 -4.47 -16.03
CA ILE A 48 4.96 -3.32 -16.47
C ILE A 48 3.48 -3.59 -16.24
N ASN A 49 2.98 -4.80 -16.50
CA ASN A 49 1.58 -5.14 -16.30
C ASN A 49 1.21 -5.19 -14.81
N ALA A 50 2.12 -5.69 -13.97
CA ALA A 50 1.99 -5.60 -12.52
C ALA A 50 1.94 -4.12 -12.10
N LEU A 51 2.90 -3.30 -12.54
CA LEU A 51 2.88 -1.86 -12.24
C LEU A 51 1.62 -1.18 -12.75
N LYS A 52 1.12 -1.50 -13.96
CA LYS A 52 -0.15 -0.97 -14.48
C LYS A 52 -1.37 -1.42 -13.68
N LYS A 53 -1.34 -2.62 -13.09
CA LYS A 53 -2.37 -3.11 -12.17
C LYS A 53 -2.38 -2.32 -10.86
N TYR A 54 -1.21 -1.85 -10.41
CA TYR A 54 -1.05 -0.98 -9.23
C TYR A 54 -1.09 0.52 -9.55
N SER A 55 -0.99 0.91 -10.83
CA SER A 55 -0.94 2.30 -11.35
C SER A 55 -2.25 2.72 -12.03
N GLN A 56 -3.32 1.93 -11.96
CA GLN A 56 -4.64 2.44 -12.31
C GLN A 56 -5.02 3.54 -11.30
N PRO A 57 -5.56 4.70 -11.71
CA PRO A 57 -6.37 5.48 -10.78
C PRO A 57 -7.50 4.54 -10.35
N TYR A 58 -7.53 4.15 -9.08
CA TYR A 58 -8.51 3.21 -8.55
C TYR A 58 -9.90 3.85 -8.59
N ASN A 59 -10.54 3.76 -9.75
CA ASN A 59 -11.96 3.97 -9.90
C ASN A 59 -12.64 2.70 -9.36
N HIS A 60 -12.78 2.59 -8.04
CA HIS A 60 -13.59 1.54 -7.45
C HIS A 60 -15.04 1.72 -7.97
N PRO A 61 -15.62 0.75 -8.71
CA PRO A 61 -17.06 0.63 -8.68
C PRO A 61 -17.42 0.50 -7.20
N LYS A 62 -18.39 1.27 -6.73
CA LYS A 62 -18.87 1.29 -5.34
C LYS A 62 -19.33 -0.11 -4.90
N VAL A 63 -18.39 -1.00 -4.59
CA VAL A 63 -18.70 -2.32 -4.05
C VAL A 63 -18.47 -2.20 -2.56
N LYS A 64 -19.58 -1.94 -1.84
CA LYS A 64 -19.65 -2.14 -0.40
C LYS A 64 -19.16 -3.57 -0.11
N PRO A 65 -18.11 -3.78 0.70
CA PRO A 65 -17.68 -5.12 1.02
C PRO A 65 -18.74 -5.78 1.90
N LYS A 66 -19.47 -6.73 1.31
CA LYS A 66 -20.25 -7.73 2.06
C LYS A 66 -19.21 -8.66 2.69
N GLY A 67 -19.09 -8.61 4.02
CA GLY A 67 -17.99 -9.18 4.80
C GLY A 67 -17.82 -10.69 4.73
N ALA A 68 -17.40 -11.25 3.59
CA ALA A 68 -17.10 -12.68 3.50
C ALA A 68 -15.88 -13.07 2.63
N ASP A 69 -15.39 -12.22 1.72
CA ASP A 69 -14.27 -12.60 0.83
C ASP A 69 -13.17 -11.51 0.80
N LEU A 70 -12.33 -11.45 1.83
CA LEU A 70 -11.08 -10.65 1.81
C LEU A 70 -9.93 -11.53 1.29
N PRO A 71 -9.29 -11.19 0.14
CA PRO A 71 -8.09 -11.88 -0.35
C PRO A 71 -6.96 -11.83 0.68
N THR A 72 -6.38 -12.99 0.97
CA THR A 72 -5.44 -13.26 2.08
C THR A 72 -4.01 -12.72 1.89
N ASP A 73 -3.84 -11.59 1.20
CA ASP A 73 -2.53 -10.90 1.05
C ASP A 73 -2.59 -9.40 1.43
N TYR A 74 -3.74 -8.92 1.93
CA TYR A 74 -3.84 -7.58 2.51
C TYR A 74 -3.19 -7.58 3.89
N THR A 75 -1.91 -7.27 3.92
CA THR A 75 -1.18 -7.07 5.16
C THR A 75 -1.15 -5.57 5.49
N PRO A 76 -1.78 -5.13 6.61
CA PRO A 76 -1.88 -3.72 6.99
C PRO A 76 -0.56 -3.19 7.59
N TYR A 77 0.54 -3.29 6.82
CA TYR A 77 1.90 -3.05 7.31
C TYR A 77 2.24 -1.58 7.56
N ASN A 78 1.54 -0.61 6.96
CA ASN A 78 1.81 0.81 7.17
C ASN A 78 0.57 1.56 7.70
N ILE A 79 0.80 2.79 8.18
CA ILE A 79 -0.25 3.63 8.75
C ILE A 79 -1.23 4.12 7.68
N GLY A 80 -0.77 4.37 6.45
CA GLY A 80 -1.61 4.78 5.31
C GLY A 80 -2.73 3.78 5.02
N ASN A 81 -2.39 2.48 4.92
CA ASN A 81 -3.37 1.41 4.70
C ASN A 81 -4.41 1.35 5.83
N ARG A 82 -4.02 1.62 7.07
CA ARG A 82 -4.95 1.64 8.21
C ARG A 82 -5.87 2.86 8.19
N ILE A 83 -5.37 4.02 7.75
CA ILE A 83 -6.19 5.22 7.52
C ILE A 83 -7.24 4.93 6.46
N GLN A 84 -6.81 4.45 5.29
CA GLN A 84 -7.69 4.11 4.18
C GLN A 84 -8.75 3.09 4.60
N MET A 85 -8.34 1.98 5.21
CA MET A 85 -9.26 0.93 5.66
C MET A 85 -10.27 1.46 6.67
N ALA A 86 -9.85 2.25 7.65
CA ALA A 86 -10.77 2.81 8.64
C ALA A 86 -11.74 3.82 8.02
N ARG A 87 -11.29 4.61 7.04
CA ARG A 87 -12.10 5.58 6.29
C ARG A 87 -13.17 4.88 5.45
N GLU A 88 -12.77 3.88 4.68
CA GLU A 88 -13.67 3.09 3.83
C GLU A 88 -14.70 2.29 4.65
N ASN A 89 -14.31 1.78 5.82
CA ASN A 89 -15.24 1.13 6.76
C ASN A 89 -16.34 2.07 7.30
N LEU A 90 -16.12 3.39 7.22
CA LEU A 90 -17.09 4.42 7.57
C LEU A 90 -17.84 4.97 6.34
N ASP A 91 -17.70 4.35 5.17
CA ASP A 91 -18.24 4.83 3.88
C ASP A 91 -17.79 6.28 3.54
N MET A 92 -16.58 6.68 3.94
CA MET A 92 -16.03 8.03 3.70
C MET A 92 -15.09 8.11 2.48
N SER A 93 -15.14 9.23 1.75
CA SER A 93 -14.12 9.62 0.75
C SER A 93 -12.93 10.34 1.38
N GLU A 94 -11.82 10.53 0.63
CA GLU A 94 -10.70 11.36 1.11
C GLU A 94 -11.19 12.79 1.45
N ASP A 95 -12.08 13.35 0.62
CA ASP A 95 -12.67 14.67 0.82
C ASP A 95 -13.45 14.74 2.15
N ASP A 96 -14.26 13.71 2.45
CA ASP A 96 -15.03 13.66 3.71
C ASP A 96 -14.12 13.60 4.94
N LEU A 97 -13.00 12.89 4.86
CA LEU A 97 -12.02 12.82 5.95
C LEU A 97 -11.28 14.15 6.10
N ALA A 98 -10.89 14.76 4.98
CA ALA A 98 -10.22 16.05 4.96
C ALA A 98 -11.11 17.17 5.52
N GLU A 99 -12.40 17.17 5.19
CA GLU A 99 -13.37 18.13 5.74
C GLU A 99 -13.49 17.99 7.27
N LYS A 100 -13.52 16.75 7.79
CA LYS A 100 -13.55 16.51 9.25
C LYS A 100 -12.30 17.00 9.96
N LEU A 101 -11.16 16.93 9.29
CA LEU A 101 -9.85 17.32 9.83
C LEU A 101 -9.50 18.78 9.54
N ASN A 102 -10.29 19.46 8.71
CA ASN A 102 -10.04 20.82 8.22
C ASN A 102 -8.65 20.94 7.55
N ILE A 103 -8.35 19.99 6.65
CA ILE A 103 -7.11 19.91 5.85
C ILE A 103 -7.43 19.77 4.36
N HIS A 104 -6.40 19.72 3.52
CA HIS A 104 -6.60 19.50 2.08
C HIS A 104 -6.77 18.00 1.78
N PRO A 105 -7.67 17.58 0.87
CA PRO A 105 -7.84 16.16 0.51
C PRO A 105 -6.57 15.50 -0.02
N GLY A 106 -5.72 16.28 -0.68
CA GLY A 106 -4.39 15.82 -1.12
C GLY A 106 -3.47 15.39 0.03
N ASP A 107 -3.66 15.91 1.24
CA ASP A 107 -2.89 15.49 2.42
C ASP A 107 -3.31 14.07 2.84
N VAL A 108 -4.61 13.79 2.86
CA VAL A 108 -5.16 12.46 3.14
C VAL A 108 -4.66 11.44 2.13
N LEU A 109 -4.77 11.76 0.83
CA LEU A 109 -4.26 10.92 -0.24
C LEU A 109 -2.75 10.68 -0.08
N ALA A 110 -1.98 11.72 0.23
CA ALA A 110 -0.54 11.58 0.39
C ALA A 110 -0.14 10.66 1.55
N TRP A 111 -0.90 10.66 2.65
CA TRP A 111 -0.68 9.76 3.78
C TRP A 111 -1.09 8.32 3.46
N GLU A 112 -2.20 8.12 2.75
CA GLU A 112 -2.68 6.80 2.34
C GLU A 112 -1.71 6.14 1.33
N ASP A 113 -1.24 6.90 0.35
CA ASP A 113 -0.25 6.46 -0.65
C ASP A 113 1.19 6.43 -0.10
N SER A 114 1.41 6.83 1.15
CA SER A 114 2.74 6.95 1.77
C SER A 114 3.72 7.85 0.99
N THR A 115 3.20 8.84 0.27
CA THR A 115 4.00 9.81 -0.49
C THR A 115 4.44 11.00 0.38
N ASP A 116 3.75 11.25 1.49
CA ASP A 116 4.17 12.18 2.53
C ASP A 116 4.08 11.57 3.93
N GLN A 117 4.89 12.09 4.85
CA GLN A 117 4.92 11.64 6.22
C GLN A 117 3.74 12.22 7.01
N LEU A 118 2.97 11.36 7.65
CA LEU A 118 1.90 11.78 8.56
C LEU A 118 2.47 12.56 9.76
N PRO A 119 2.06 13.82 9.98
CA PRO A 119 2.48 14.58 11.15
C PRO A 119 2.00 13.93 12.45
N ALA A 120 2.85 13.88 13.48
CA ALA A 120 2.51 13.24 14.76
C ALA A 120 1.28 13.89 15.44
N GLU A 121 1.08 15.19 15.23
CA GLU A 121 -0.09 15.93 15.73
C GLU A 121 -1.42 15.48 15.12
N MET A 122 -1.39 14.84 13.94
CA MET A 122 -2.58 14.34 13.25
C MET A 122 -3.07 12.98 13.74
N ILE A 123 -2.29 12.26 14.57
CA ILE A 123 -2.65 10.93 15.05
C ILE A 123 -3.96 10.94 15.85
N ILE A 124 -4.09 11.86 16.81
CA ILE A 124 -5.30 11.94 17.65
C ILE A 124 -6.51 12.45 16.86
N PRO A 125 -6.40 13.54 16.06
CA PRO A 125 -7.48 13.95 15.15
C PRO A 125 -7.95 12.84 14.20
N LEU A 126 -7.03 12.11 13.58
CA LEU A 126 -7.36 10.99 12.68
C LEU A 126 -8.10 9.88 13.43
N ALA A 127 -7.56 9.43 14.56
CA ALA A 127 -8.19 8.38 15.36
C ALA A 127 -9.64 8.75 15.76
N ASN A 128 -9.87 10.02 16.12
CA ASN A 128 -11.20 10.53 16.43
C ASN A 128 -12.12 10.56 15.20
N ALA A 129 -11.64 11.07 14.07
CA ALA A 129 -12.41 11.14 12.83
C ALA A 129 -12.77 9.75 12.28
N LEU A 130 -11.83 8.80 12.41
CA LEU A 130 -11.93 7.41 11.97
C LEU A 130 -12.56 6.48 13.01
N LYS A 131 -12.90 7.01 14.19
CA LYS A 131 -13.50 6.25 15.31
C LYS A 131 -12.71 4.99 15.68
N CYS A 132 -11.39 5.07 15.65
CA CYS A 132 -10.49 3.97 15.96
C CYS A 132 -9.56 4.29 17.14
N ASP A 133 -8.93 3.26 17.70
CA ASP A 133 -7.95 3.42 18.77
C ASP A 133 -6.63 4.01 18.19
N PRO A 134 -6.04 5.06 18.79
CA PRO A 134 -4.81 5.64 18.27
C PRO A 134 -3.62 4.67 18.25
N MET A 135 -3.54 3.75 19.20
CA MET A 135 -2.50 2.72 19.21
C MET A 135 -2.73 1.70 18.09
N TRP A 136 -3.97 1.34 17.80
CA TRP A 136 -4.29 0.54 16.62
C TRP A 136 -3.91 1.27 15.33
N LEU A 137 -4.18 2.57 15.23
CA LEU A 137 -3.79 3.37 14.05
C LEU A 137 -2.27 3.39 13.86
N LEU A 138 -1.50 3.43 14.95
CA LEU A 138 -0.03 3.43 14.91
C LEU A 138 0.61 2.05 14.69
N THR A 139 0.04 1.00 15.28
CA THR A 139 0.70 -0.31 15.40
C THR A 139 -0.02 -1.43 14.66
N GLY A 140 -1.30 -1.25 14.31
CA GLY A 140 -2.18 -2.31 13.85
C GLY A 140 -2.64 -3.28 14.95
N GLU A 141 -2.13 -3.16 16.18
CA GLU A 141 -2.53 -3.97 17.32
C GLU A 141 -3.68 -3.29 18.07
N SER A 142 -4.78 -4.02 18.30
CA SER A 142 -5.84 -3.53 19.19
C SER A 142 -5.39 -3.66 20.65
N SER A 143 -5.72 -2.66 21.47
CA SER A 143 -5.36 -2.57 22.90
C SER A 143 -5.96 -3.67 23.79
N ASN A 144 -6.67 -4.65 23.22
CA ASN A 144 -7.20 -5.83 23.91
C ASN A 144 -6.15 -6.94 24.08
N ARG A 145 -4.93 -6.60 24.49
CA ARG A 145 -4.08 -7.57 25.19
C ARG A 145 -4.76 -7.80 26.53
N GLN A 146 -5.50 -8.91 26.64
CA GLN A 146 -6.04 -9.39 27.90
C GLN A 146 -4.93 -9.28 28.95
N ILE A 147 -5.18 -8.47 29.97
CA ILE A 147 -4.52 -8.63 31.26
C ILE A 147 -4.95 -10.01 31.72
N SER A 148 -4.17 -11.04 31.40
CA SER A 148 -4.22 -12.30 32.13
C SER A 148 -3.81 -11.93 33.54
N ALA A 149 -4.82 -11.63 34.36
CA ALA A 149 -4.69 -11.58 35.79
C ALA A 149 -4.27 -12.98 36.24
N ASP A 150 -2.96 -13.22 36.34
CA ASP A 150 -2.47 -14.24 37.26
C ASP A 150 -2.55 -13.64 38.67
N SER A 151 -3.77 -13.71 39.20
CA SER A 151 -4.05 -13.48 40.61
C SER A 151 -3.64 -14.74 41.36
N GLY A 152 -2.46 -14.68 41.97
CA GLY A 152 -2.14 -15.31 43.25
C GLY A 152 -2.33 -16.82 43.40
N LYS A 153 -1.21 -17.50 43.62
CA LYS A 153 -0.98 -18.22 44.88
C LYS A 153 0.51 -18.38 45.18
#